data_AF-A0A9E3X228-F1
#
_entry.id   AF-A0A9E3X228-F1
#
_cell.length_a   1.000
_cell.length_b   1.000
_cell.length_c   1.000
_cell.angle_alpha   90.00
_cell.angle_beta   90.00
_cell.angle_gamma   90.00
#
_symmetry.space_group_name_H-M   'P 1'
#
loop_
_entity.id
_entity.type
_entity.pdbx_description
1 polymer ?
#
loop_
_entity_poly.entity_id
_entity_poly.type
_entity_poly.pdbx_seq_one_letter_code
_entity_poly.pdbx_strand_id
1 'polypeptide(L)'
;MNRNRSATWQAIFSMLMVLALLLTACNVPSADVPVAEEVAATPAAAEEAATEETDTAAESMAAGGLVNEVVAVEEPSAAAAVSRLETGDLDVYAFGVTDPDVYATVESSDDLTYAQSFGTYSELTFNPAGPVFEATGKLNPFAVPRVREAMNLLIDRNYVAQEIYGGLALPRYLPITGS
;
A
#
# COMPACT_ATOMS: atom_id res chain seq x y z
N MET A 1 41.29 33.96 23.44
CA MET A 1 40.17 34.49 24.28
C MET A 1 38.87 34.14 23.57
N ASN A 2 38.18 33.04 23.98
CA ASN A 2 36.77 32.68 23.65
C ASN A 2 36.39 31.22 24.01
N ARG A 3 36.97 30.61 25.07
CA ARG A 3 36.57 29.26 25.53
C ARG A 3 35.29 29.24 26.38
N ASN A 4 34.73 30.39 26.75
CA ASN A 4 33.63 30.48 27.71
C ASN A 4 32.23 30.59 27.09
N ARG A 5 32.11 30.74 25.75
CA ARG A 5 30.81 30.92 25.07
C ARG A 5 30.07 29.60 24.77
N SER A 6 30.80 28.48 24.64
CA SER A 6 30.22 27.16 24.37
C SER A 6 29.62 26.49 25.61
N ALA A 7 30.27 26.65 26.77
CA ALA A 7 29.81 26.09 28.04
C ALA A 7 28.51 26.75 28.54
N THR A 8 28.36 28.06 28.34
CA THR A 8 27.13 28.78 28.68
C THR A 8 25.96 28.39 27.77
N TRP A 9 26.22 28.09 26.50
CA TRP A 9 25.17 27.65 25.56
C TRP A 9 24.71 26.22 25.85
N GLN A 10 25.64 25.30 26.17
CA GLN A 10 25.29 23.94 26.58
C GLN A 10 24.48 23.90 27.88
N ALA A 11 24.80 24.76 28.86
CA ALA A 11 24.04 24.84 30.11
C ALA A 11 22.59 25.32 29.89
N ILE A 12 22.38 26.32 29.01
CA ILE A 12 21.05 26.83 28.67
C ILE A 12 20.24 25.75 27.92
N PHE A 13 20.87 25.02 27.00
CA PHE A 13 20.20 23.96 26.26
C PHE A 13 19.82 22.78 27.16
N SER A 14 20.68 22.39 28.11
CA SER A 14 20.38 21.36 29.10
C SER A 14 19.25 21.75 30.06
N MET A 15 19.17 23.03 30.44
CA MET A 15 18.13 23.52 31.33
C MET A 15 16.75 23.59 30.64
N LEU A 16 16.72 23.95 29.35
CA LEU A 16 15.50 23.93 28.54
C LEU A 16 14.95 22.51 28.33
N MET A 17 15.84 21.52 28.15
CA MET A 17 15.42 20.12 27.96
C MET A 17 14.84 19.51 29.25
N VAL A 18 15.40 19.84 30.42
CA VAL A 18 14.89 19.38 31.73
C VAL A 18 13.56 20.06 32.08
N LEU A 19 13.38 21.33 31.73
CA LEU A 19 12.13 22.05 31.96
C LEU A 19 10.98 21.47 31.12
N ALA A 20 11.24 21.08 29.86
CA ALA A 20 10.22 20.46 28.99
C ALA A 20 9.72 19.08 29.50
N LEU A 21 10.59 18.32 30.15
CA LEU A 21 10.25 17.02 30.75
C LEU A 21 9.44 17.15 32.05
N LEU A 22 9.56 18.27 32.77
CA LEU A 22 8.81 18.50 34.02
C LEU A 22 7.37 18.98 33.75
N LEU A 23 7.10 19.64 32.63
CA LEU A 23 5.76 20.11 32.26
C LEU A 23 4.82 19.01 31.73
N THR A 24 5.34 17.84 31.35
CA THR A 24 4.57 16.74 30.77
C THR A 24 4.09 15.69 31.78
N ALA A 25 4.47 15.79 33.06
CA ALA A 25 4.20 14.76 34.07
C ALA A 25 2.94 14.98 34.93
N CYS A 26 2.13 16.02 34.67
CA CYS A 26 0.97 16.35 35.50
C CYS A 26 -0.33 16.33 34.70
N ASN A 27 -0.79 15.17 34.22
CA ASN A 27 -2.22 14.98 33.95
C ASN A 27 -2.64 13.50 33.91
N VAL A 28 -3.05 12.95 35.05
CA VAL A 28 -3.74 11.64 35.13
C VAL A 28 -5.13 11.87 35.72
N PRO A 29 -6.22 11.69 34.95
CA PRO A 29 -7.55 11.60 35.53
C PRO A 29 -7.93 10.13 35.80
N SER A 30 -8.47 9.94 37.00
CA SER A 30 -8.98 8.68 37.55
C SER A 30 -10.29 8.26 36.89
N ALA A 31 -10.47 6.94 36.78
CA ALA A 31 -11.71 6.30 36.37
C ALA A 31 -12.77 6.38 37.47
N ASP A 32 -14.03 6.61 37.09
CA ASP A 32 -15.21 6.22 37.85
C ASP A 32 -16.32 5.79 36.88
N VAL A 33 -16.82 4.57 37.08
CA VAL A 33 -17.88 3.91 36.33
C VAL A 33 -19.15 3.91 37.18
N PRO A 34 -20.32 4.21 36.60
CA PRO A 34 -21.52 3.45 36.96
C PRO A 34 -22.23 2.96 35.67
N VAL A 35 -22.21 1.65 35.42
CA VAL A 35 -23.27 0.67 35.77
C VAL A 35 -24.63 1.04 35.19
N ALA A 36 -25.00 0.25 34.18
CA ALA A 36 -26.26 0.25 33.47
C ALA A 36 -27.42 -0.25 34.35
N GLU A 37 -28.60 0.33 34.13
CA GLU A 37 -29.86 -0.29 34.51
C GLU A 37 -30.81 -0.29 33.29
N GLU A 38 -31.41 -1.46 33.11
CA GLU A 38 -32.12 -2.00 31.95
C GLU A 38 -33.59 -1.58 31.96
N VAL A 39 -34.08 -0.91 30.90
CA VAL A 39 -35.51 -0.92 30.56
C VAL A 39 -35.69 -0.76 29.05
N ALA A 40 -36.21 -1.79 28.38
CA ALA A 40 -37.05 -1.61 27.20
C ALA A 40 -37.84 -2.88 26.85
N ALA A 41 -39.15 -2.83 27.11
CA ALA A 41 -40.13 -3.64 26.40
C ALA A 41 -40.45 -2.96 25.05
N THR A 42 -40.46 -3.77 23.99
CA THR A 42 -40.83 -3.48 22.59
C THR A 42 -42.31 -3.90 22.37
N PRO A 43 -43.03 -3.65 21.25
CA PRO A 43 -42.84 -2.76 20.07
C PRO A 43 -44.07 -1.84 19.78
N ALA A 44 -43.96 -0.93 18.80
CA ALA A 44 -44.83 -0.92 17.60
C ALA A 44 -44.54 0.24 16.64
N ALA A 45 -44.35 -0.14 15.37
CA ALA A 45 -44.78 0.53 14.13
C ALA A 45 -44.23 1.92 13.73
N ALA A 46 -43.31 1.83 12.75
CA ALA A 46 -43.38 2.39 11.38
C ALA A 46 -43.37 3.92 11.13
N GLU A 47 -42.50 4.28 10.17
CA GLU A 47 -42.54 5.45 9.26
C GLU A 47 -41.98 6.73 9.92
N GLU A 48 -40.89 7.35 9.46
CA GLU A 48 -40.65 7.95 8.15
C GLU A 48 -39.15 8.33 8.02
N ALA A 49 -38.64 8.45 6.80
CA ALA A 49 -37.24 8.72 6.50
C ALA A 49 -36.83 10.17 6.80
N ALA A 50 -35.78 10.34 7.59
CA ALA A 50 -34.91 11.51 7.59
C ALA A 50 -33.51 11.05 8.02
N THR A 51 -32.64 10.82 7.04
CA THR A 51 -31.22 10.54 7.27
C THR A 51 -30.58 11.86 7.72
N GLU A 52 -30.46 12.05 9.03
CA GLU A 52 -29.55 13.03 9.59
C GLU A 52 -28.12 12.51 9.39
N GLU A 53 -27.36 13.19 8.53
CA GLU A 53 -25.90 13.09 8.51
C GLU A 53 -25.38 13.57 9.86
N THR A 54 -25.24 12.62 10.78
CA THR A 54 -24.51 12.85 12.03
C THR A 54 -23.03 12.82 11.70
N ASP A 55 -22.50 14.02 11.52
CA ASP A 55 -21.09 14.37 11.50
C ASP A 55 -20.40 13.81 12.75
N THR A 56 -20.04 12.53 12.67
CA THR A 56 -19.30 11.78 13.69
C THR A 56 -17.82 11.77 13.30
N ALA A 57 -17.31 12.88 12.76
CA ALA A 57 -15.89 13.03 12.45
C ALA A 57 -15.05 13.48 13.66
N ALA A 58 -15.67 13.88 14.77
CA ALA A 58 -14.97 14.53 15.88
C ALA A 58 -14.38 13.57 16.94
N GLU A 59 -14.73 12.28 16.97
CA GLU A 59 -14.38 11.39 18.10
C GLU A 59 -13.37 10.28 17.81
N SER A 60 -12.58 10.35 16.72
CA SER A 60 -11.55 9.32 16.41
C SER A 60 -10.10 9.81 16.45
N MET A 61 -9.82 11.02 16.92
CA MET A 61 -8.46 11.60 16.96
C MET A 61 -7.52 11.00 18.02
N ALA A 62 -7.80 9.80 18.51
CA ALA A 62 -7.00 9.10 19.52
C ALA A 62 -6.52 7.71 19.04
N ALA A 63 -6.06 7.59 17.79
CA ALA A 63 -5.24 6.46 17.33
C ALA A 63 -4.41 6.76 16.07
N GLY A 64 -3.40 7.64 16.18
CA GLY A 64 -2.08 7.44 15.55
C GLY A 64 -1.95 7.35 14.01
N GLY A 65 -2.75 8.06 13.21
CA GLY A 65 -2.49 8.28 11.78
C GLY A 65 -1.92 9.67 11.49
N LEU A 66 -1.06 9.83 10.48
CA LEU A 66 -0.63 11.15 9.99
C LEU A 66 -1.77 11.91 9.27
N VAL A 67 -2.77 11.18 8.79
CA VAL A 67 -3.95 11.70 8.07
C VAL A 67 -5.21 11.40 8.88
N ASN A 68 -6.21 12.27 8.76
CA ASN A 68 -7.49 12.14 9.49
C ASN A 68 -8.51 11.25 8.76
N GLU A 69 -8.39 11.14 7.43
CA GLU A 69 -9.30 10.37 6.58
C GLU A 69 -8.53 9.76 5.40
N VAL A 70 -8.93 8.55 5.00
CA VAL A 70 -8.45 7.89 3.79
C VAL A 70 -9.66 7.40 3.01
N VAL A 71 -9.82 7.89 1.78
CA VAL A 71 -10.87 7.45 0.85
C VAL A 71 -10.24 6.57 -0.21
N ALA A 72 -10.66 5.30 -0.28
CA ALA A 72 -10.22 4.38 -1.32
C ALA A 72 -11.21 4.41 -2.48
N VAL A 73 -10.71 4.64 -3.70
CA VAL A 73 -11.49 4.64 -4.94
C VAL A 73 -10.89 3.62 -5.90
N GLU A 74 -11.73 2.85 -6.57
CA GLU A 74 -11.29 1.95 -7.63
C GLU A 74 -11.01 2.74 -8.91
N GLU A 75 -9.79 2.63 -9.42
CA GLU A 75 -9.41 3.15 -10.72
C GLU A 75 -8.65 2.07 -11.50
N PRO A 76 -9.32 1.34 -12.40
CA PRO A 76 -8.71 0.22 -13.12
C PRO A 76 -7.74 0.67 -14.22
N SER A 77 -7.78 1.94 -14.65
CA SER A 77 -6.92 2.46 -15.71
C SER A 77 -5.75 3.24 -15.12
N ALA A 78 -4.53 2.76 -15.33
CA ALA A 78 -3.32 3.48 -14.93
C ALA A 78 -3.25 4.87 -15.59
N ALA A 79 -3.64 4.99 -16.87
CA ALA A 79 -3.65 6.28 -17.56
C ALA A 79 -4.64 7.28 -16.94
N ALA A 80 -5.85 6.82 -16.59
CA ALA A 80 -6.83 7.69 -15.93
C ALA A 80 -6.39 8.05 -14.50
N ALA A 81 -5.75 7.13 -13.79
CA ALA A 81 -5.17 7.39 -12.48
C ALA A 81 -4.10 8.48 -12.54
N VAL A 82 -3.19 8.43 -13.52
CA VAL A 82 -2.16 9.47 -13.71
C VAL A 82 -2.80 10.84 -13.95
N SER A 83 -3.80 10.94 -14.84
CA SER A 83 -4.50 12.22 -15.04
C SER A 83 -5.18 12.72 -13.78
N ARG A 84 -5.74 11.84 -12.94
CA ARG A 84 -6.38 12.20 -11.67
C ARG A 84 -5.39 12.59 -10.58
N LEU A 85 -4.16 12.06 -10.62
CA LEU A 85 -3.07 12.52 -9.76
C LEU A 85 -2.65 13.95 -10.14
N GLU A 86 -2.55 14.24 -11.43
CA GLU A 86 -2.18 15.58 -11.92
C GLU A 86 -3.26 16.64 -11.63
N THR A 87 -4.55 16.27 -11.62
CA THR A 87 -5.64 17.18 -11.24
C THR A 87 -5.82 17.31 -9.72
N GLY A 88 -5.16 16.48 -8.92
CA GLY A 88 -5.34 16.41 -7.47
C GLY A 88 -6.63 15.71 -7.03
N ASP A 89 -7.29 14.98 -7.92
CA ASP A 89 -8.45 14.13 -7.59
C ASP A 89 -8.02 12.83 -6.87
N LEU A 90 -6.75 12.44 -7.01
CA LEU A 90 -6.08 11.39 -6.26
C LEU A 90 -4.78 11.94 -5.68
N ASP A 91 -4.45 11.55 -4.45
CA ASP A 91 -3.14 11.86 -3.84
C ASP A 91 -2.12 10.73 -4.04
N VAL A 92 -2.59 9.49 -4.12
CA VAL A 92 -1.75 8.28 -4.23
C VAL A 92 -2.42 7.26 -5.15
N TYR A 93 -1.64 6.72 -6.09
CA TYR A 93 -2.03 5.53 -6.85
C TYR A 93 -1.22 4.32 -6.37
N ALA A 94 -1.90 3.33 -5.81
CA ALA A 94 -1.28 2.18 -5.14
C ALA A 94 -1.05 0.95 -6.04
N PHE A 95 -1.28 1.09 -7.35
CA PHE A 95 -1.00 0.03 -8.33
C PHE A 95 0.18 0.40 -9.21
N GLY A 96 0.86 -0.63 -9.74
CA GLY A 96 2.02 -0.42 -10.60
C GLY A 96 1.62 0.11 -11.99
N VAL A 97 2.26 1.20 -12.41
CA VAL A 97 2.24 1.65 -13.80
C VAL A 97 3.20 0.77 -14.60
N THR A 98 2.65 -0.22 -15.31
CA THR A 98 3.43 -1.24 -16.06
C THR A 98 3.40 -1.02 -17.57
N ASP A 99 2.58 -0.10 -18.05
CA ASP A 99 2.56 0.35 -19.43
C ASP A 99 3.68 1.39 -19.64
N PRO A 100 4.61 1.15 -20.57
CA PRO A 100 5.75 2.04 -20.78
C PRO A 100 5.36 3.44 -21.27
N ASP A 101 4.27 3.58 -22.02
CA ASP A 101 3.83 4.89 -22.52
C ASP A 101 3.20 5.71 -21.38
N VAL A 102 2.45 5.05 -20.50
CA VAL A 102 1.89 5.69 -19.29
C VAL A 102 3.02 6.06 -18.33
N TYR A 103 4.00 5.18 -18.14
CA TYR A 103 5.17 5.45 -17.29
C TYR A 103 5.99 6.64 -17.81
N ALA A 104 6.17 6.77 -19.14
CA ALA A 104 6.86 7.91 -19.73
C ALA A 104 6.20 9.24 -19.38
N THR A 105 4.86 9.28 -19.31
CA THR A 105 4.12 10.46 -18.83
C THR A 105 4.50 10.80 -17.39
N VAL A 106 4.49 9.80 -16.50
CA VAL A 106 4.86 9.98 -15.08
C VAL A 106 6.31 10.43 -14.92
N GLU A 107 7.24 9.84 -15.67
CA GLU A 107 8.66 10.19 -15.63
C GLU A 107 8.92 11.63 -16.12
N SER A 108 8.13 12.11 -17.07
CA SER A 108 8.25 13.46 -17.64
C SER A 108 7.54 14.56 -16.83
N SER A 109 6.72 14.18 -15.84
CA SER A 109 5.93 15.14 -15.05
C SER A 109 6.75 15.70 -13.89
N ASP A 110 6.80 17.03 -13.79
CA ASP A 110 7.46 17.73 -12.67
C ASP A 110 6.62 17.66 -11.37
N ASP A 111 5.34 17.32 -11.48
CA ASP A 111 4.37 17.34 -10.36
C ASP A 111 4.20 15.95 -9.70
N LEU A 112 4.69 14.88 -10.33
CA LEU A 112 4.52 13.51 -9.85
C LEU A 112 5.81 12.96 -9.25
N THR A 113 5.68 12.29 -8.11
CA THR A 113 6.76 11.49 -7.51
C THR A 113 6.42 10.01 -7.62
N TYR A 114 7.40 9.20 -8.03
CA TYR A 114 7.25 7.75 -8.15
C TYR A 114 8.38 7.00 -7.45
N ALA A 115 8.12 5.73 -7.15
CA ALA A 115 9.11 4.78 -6.66
C ALA A 115 9.09 3.54 -7.54
N GLN A 116 10.25 3.16 -8.07
CA GLN A 116 10.38 1.94 -8.87
C GLN A 116 10.61 0.73 -7.97
N SER A 117 9.85 -0.34 -8.18
CA SER A 117 10.06 -1.61 -7.48
C SER A 117 9.72 -2.80 -8.39
N PHE A 118 10.49 -3.87 -8.27
CA PHE A 118 10.26 -5.14 -8.98
C PHE A 118 9.68 -6.18 -8.01
N GLY A 119 8.57 -5.82 -7.36
CA GLY A 119 7.97 -6.62 -6.28
C GLY A 119 7.09 -7.78 -6.77
N THR A 120 6.59 -7.71 -7.99
CA THR A 120 5.72 -8.73 -8.60
C THR A 120 6.46 -9.47 -9.71
N TYR A 121 5.96 -10.67 -10.04
CA TYR A 121 6.53 -11.49 -11.10
C TYR A 121 5.43 -12.05 -11.99
N SER A 122 5.68 -12.02 -13.30
CA SER A 122 4.91 -12.76 -14.29
C SER A 122 5.56 -14.11 -14.53
N GLU A 123 4.78 -15.19 -14.49
CA GLU A 123 5.28 -16.53 -14.78
C GLU A 123 4.27 -17.36 -15.59
N LEU A 124 4.76 -18.47 -16.14
CA LEU A 124 3.93 -19.52 -16.72
C LEU A 124 3.89 -20.70 -15.77
N THR A 125 2.72 -20.92 -15.14
CA THR A 125 2.50 -22.06 -14.27
C THR A 125 1.97 -23.24 -15.09
N PHE A 126 2.73 -24.33 -15.15
CA PHE A 126 2.30 -25.56 -15.83
C PHE A 126 1.64 -26.53 -14.85
N ASN A 127 0.54 -27.17 -15.26
CA ASN A 127 -0.09 -28.23 -14.50
C ASN A 127 0.68 -29.57 -14.66
N PRO A 128 1.32 -30.12 -13.60
CA PRO A 128 2.09 -31.36 -13.69
C PRO A 128 1.23 -32.62 -13.52
N ALA A 129 -0.07 -32.52 -13.26
CA ALA A 129 -0.95 -33.67 -13.06
C ALA A 129 -1.11 -34.51 -14.33
N GLY A 130 -1.09 -35.83 -14.23
CA GLY A 130 -1.17 -36.71 -15.39
C GLY A 130 -0.57 -38.10 -15.12
N PRO A 131 -0.18 -38.86 -16.16
CA PRO A 131 0.22 -38.39 -17.50
C PRO A 131 -0.93 -38.14 -18.48
N VAL A 132 -2.18 -38.43 -18.12
CA VAL A 132 -3.35 -38.16 -18.96
C VAL A 132 -4.33 -37.25 -18.22
N PHE A 133 -5.05 -36.41 -18.96
CA PHE A 133 -6.15 -35.63 -18.40
C PHE A 133 -7.35 -36.53 -18.16
N GLU A 134 -7.82 -36.61 -16.92
CA GLU A 134 -8.95 -37.48 -16.54
C GLU A 134 -10.21 -37.22 -17.38
N ALA A 135 -10.51 -35.95 -17.68
CA ALA A 135 -11.69 -35.55 -18.42
C ALA A 135 -11.65 -35.92 -19.92
N THR A 136 -10.46 -36.02 -20.53
CA THR A 136 -10.33 -36.20 -21.99
C THR A 136 -9.60 -37.47 -22.41
N GLY A 137 -8.93 -38.15 -21.49
CA GLY A 137 -8.05 -39.29 -21.75
C GLY A 137 -6.79 -38.96 -22.57
N LYS A 138 -6.56 -37.68 -22.94
CA LYS A 138 -5.40 -37.25 -23.73
C LYS A 138 -4.17 -37.10 -22.85
N LEU A 139 -2.99 -37.29 -23.44
CA LEU A 139 -1.71 -37.07 -22.76
C LEU A 139 -1.55 -35.60 -22.34
N ASN A 140 -1.16 -35.36 -21.08
CA ASN A 140 -0.66 -34.08 -20.61
C ASN A 140 0.87 -34.03 -20.82
N PRO A 141 1.39 -33.22 -21.77
CA PRO A 141 2.82 -33.12 -22.00
C PRO A 141 3.56 -32.51 -20.79
N PHE A 142 2.88 -31.66 -20.00
CA PHE A 142 3.47 -31.01 -18.84
C PHE A 142 3.57 -31.93 -17.62
N ALA A 143 3.03 -33.15 -17.65
CA ALA A 143 3.32 -34.15 -16.64
C ALA A 143 4.80 -34.60 -16.69
N VAL A 144 5.43 -34.51 -17.87
CA VAL A 144 6.84 -34.88 -18.08
C VAL A 144 7.77 -33.75 -17.63
N PRO A 145 8.66 -33.95 -16.64
CA PRO A 145 9.55 -32.90 -16.13
C PRO A 145 10.45 -32.28 -17.22
N ARG A 146 10.98 -33.11 -18.13
CA ARG A 146 11.84 -32.65 -19.23
C ARG A 146 11.14 -31.70 -20.19
N VAL A 147 9.83 -31.81 -20.37
CA VAL A 147 9.06 -30.87 -21.21
C VAL A 147 8.96 -29.51 -20.51
N ARG A 148 8.70 -29.48 -19.20
CA ARG A 148 8.66 -28.23 -18.42
C ARG A 148 10.03 -27.54 -18.39
N GLU A 149 11.11 -28.32 -18.29
CA GLU A 149 12.48 -27.80 -18.39
C GLU A 149 12.76 -27.20 -19.77
N ALA A 150 12.37 -27.88 -20.85
CA ALA A 150 12.52 -27.35 -22.20
C ALA A 150 11.77 -26.03 -22.40
N MET A 151 10.55 -25.91 -21.85
CA MET A 151 9.81 -24.64 -21.85
C MET A 151 10.58 -23.53 -21.12
N ASN A 152 11.18 -23.85 -19.96
CA ASN A 152 11.97 -22.89 -19.19
C ASN A 152 13.17 -22.35 -19.99
N LEU A 153 13.79 -23.18 -20.83
CA LEU A 153 14.91 -22.80 -21.71
C LEU A 153 14.47 -22.05 -22.96
N LEU A 154 13.27 -22.35 -23.49
CA LEU A 154 12.76 -21.77 -24.73
C LEU A 154 12.36 -20.30 -24.60
N ILE A 155 11.96 -19.86 -23.40
CA ILE A 155 11.47 -18.50 -23.17
C ILE A 155 12.65 -17.52 -23.12
N ASP A 156 12.71 -16.64 -24.13
CA ASP A 156 13.63 -15.50 -24.11
C ASP A 156 13.07 -14.40 -23.19
N ARG A 157 13.55 -14.41 -21.95
CA ARG A 157 13.12 -13.45 -20.92
C ARG A 157 13.68 -12.05 -21.15
N ASN A 158 14.82 -11.93 -21.82
CA ASN A 158 15.40 -10.63 -22.13
C ASN A 158 14.54 -9.93 -23.17
N TYR A 159 14.14 -10.67 -24.22
CA TYR A 159 13.21 -10.15 -25.22
C TYR A 159 11.90 -9.71 -24.58
N VAL A 160 11.30 -10.55 -23.71
CA VAL A 160 10.06 -10.18 -23.01
C VAL A 160 10.23 -8.90 -22.17
N ALA A 161 11.32 -8.80 -21.40
CA ALA A 161 11.59 -7.64 -20.57
C ALA A 161 11.77 -6.35 -21.39
N GLN A 162 12.49 -6.41 -22.52
CA GLN A 162 12.81 -5.24 -23.31
C GLN A 162 11.68 -4.84 -24.27
N GLU A 163 11.12 -5.79 -25.00
CA GLU A 163 10.19 -5.49 -26.10
C GLU A 163 8.72 -5.49 -25.67
N ILE A 164 8.35 -6.30 -24.68
CA ILE A 164 6.95 -6.38 -24.20
C ILE A 164 6.72 -5.43 -23.03
N TYR A 165 7.65 -5.38 -22.08
CA TYR A 165 7.56 -4.51 -20.91
C TYR A 165 8.28 -3.17 -21.07
N GLY A 166 8.88 -2.88 -22.23
CA GLY A 166 9.57 -1.61 -22.47
C GLY A 166 10.73 -1.33 -21.51
N GLY A 167 11.37 -2.36 -20.97
CA GLY A 167 12.43 -2.24 -19.96
C GLY A 167 11.95 -2.08 -18.52
N LEU A 168 10.64 -2.05 -18.27
CA LEU A 168 10.05 -1.98 -16.91
C LEU A 168 9.97 -3.33 -16.19
N ALA A 169 10.61 -4.37 -16.74
CA ALA A 169 10.72 -5.69 -16.12
C ALA A 169 12.15 -6.20 -16.18
N LEU A 170 12.49 -7.09 -15.25
CA LEU A 170 13.79 -7.78 -15.22
C LEU A 170 13.61 -9.28 -15.44
N PRO A 171 14.52 -9.94 -16.18
CA PRO A 171 14.47 -11.37 -16.40
C PRO A 171 14.66 -12.13 -15.08
N ARG A 172 13.72 -13.04 -14.77
CA ARG A 172 13.74 -13.85 -13.55
C ARG A 172 13.95 -15.33 -13.85
N TYR A 173 14.94 -15.94 -13.19
CA TYR A 173 15.31 -17.35 -13.40
C TYR A 173 15.02 -18.24 -12.19
N LEU A 174 15.04 -17.67 -10.98
CA LEU A 174 14.81 -18.39 -9.72
C LEU A 174 13.57 -17.83 -9.02
N PRO A 175 12.86 -18.64 -8.21
CA PRO A 175 11.68 -18.18 -7.47
C PRO A 175 11.98 -17.04 -6.47
N ILE A 176 13.22 -16.96 -5.98
CA ILE A 176 13.71 -15.89 -5.13
C ILE A 176 15.00 -15.39 -5.76
N THR A 177 15.05 -14.09 -6.03
CA THR A 177 16.24 -13.40 -6.56
C THR A 177 16.71 -12.39 -5.51
N GLY A 178 18.02 -12.25 -5.35
CA GLY A 178 18.58 -11.15 -4.55
C GLY A 178 18.33 -9.85 -5.29
N SER A 179 17.69 -8.90 -4.60
CA SER A 179 17.50 -7.51 -5.02
C SER A 179 18.83 -6.79 -5.19
#